data_AF-A0AAE3CE47-F1
#
_entry.id   AF-A0AAE3CE47-F1
#
_cell.length_a   1.000
_cell.length_b   1.000
_cell.length_c   1.000
_cell.angle_alpha   90.00
_cell.angle_beta   90.00
_cell.angle_gamma   90.00
#
_symmetry.space_group_name_H-M   'P 1'
#
loop_
_entity.id
_entity.type
_entity.pdbx_description
1 polymer ?
#
loop_
_entity_poly.entity_id
_entity_poly.type
_entity_poly.pdbx_seq_one_letter_code
_entity_poly.pdbx_strand_id
1 'polypeptide(L)' 'MKVKKNNLGLAGKYMVAGKLLRMDYDASATSVQTRRVDVLYHDPRTGKMGQVQVKSAQQNNKNLKKMDLRYL' A
#
# COMPACT_ATOMS: atom_id res chain seq x y z
N MET A 1 7.75 -8.96 -17.79
CA MET A 1 8.80 -8.67 -16.79
C MET A 1 8.30 -9.10 -15.41
N LYS A 2 8.99 -10.00 -14.71
CA LYS A 2 8.63 -10.36 -13.31
C LYS A 2 9.24 -9.33 -12.38
N VAL A 3 8.42 -8.61 -11.61
CA VAL A 3 8.91 -7.66 -10.60
C VAL A 3 9.48 -8.47 -9.44
N LYS A 4 10.65 -8.08 -8.92
CA LYS A 4 11.21 -8.72 -7.71
C LYS A 4 10.21 -8.54 -6.57
N LYS A 5 9.90 -9.61 -5.82
CA LYS A 5 8.91 -9.60 -4.72
C LYS A 5 9.12 -8.45 -3.73
N ASN A 6 10.39 -8.15 -3.41
CA ASN A 6 10.73 -7.05 -2.48
C ASN A 6 10.35 -5.68 -3.05
N ASN A 7 10.59 -5.45 -4.35
CA ASN A 7 10.22 -4.20 -5.01
C ASN A 7 8.69 -4.06 -5.10
N LEU A 8 7.98 -5.17 -5.31
CA LEU A 8 6.52 -5.20 -5.30
C LEU A 8 5.97 -4.83 -3.91
N GLY A 9 6.52 -5.43 -2.85
CA GLY A 9 6.16 -5.10 -1.47
C GLY A 9 6.42 -3.63 -1.16
N LEU A 10 7.59 -3.11 -1.54
CA LEU A 10 7.97 -1.71 -1.35
C LEU A 10 6.99 -0.76 -2.07
N ALA A 11 6.71 -1.02 -3.35
CA ALA A 11 5.75 -0.24 -4.12
C ALA A 11 4.35 -0.24 -3.47
N GLY A 12 3.92 -1.39 -2.94
CA GLY A 12 2.68 -1.50 -2.19
C GLY A 12 2.65 -0.61 -0.94
N LYS A 13 3.73 -0.57 -0.14
CA LYS A 13 3.79 0.29 1.06
C LYS A 13 3.62 1.77 0.70
N TYR A 14 4.36 2.24 -0.30
CA TYR A 14 4.29 3.64 -0.73
C TYR A 14 2.94 3.98 -1.38
N MET A 15 2.32 3.06 -2.11
CA MET A 15 0.97 3.24 -2.65
C MET A 15 -0.05 3.42 -1.53
N VAL A 16 0.00 2.60 -0.48
CA VAL A 16 -0.91 2.72 0.68
C VAL A 16 -0.67 4.02 1.44
N ALA A 17 0.60 4.39 1.68
CA ALA A 17 0.93 5.67 2.32
C ALA A 17 0.42 6.87 1.50
N GLY A 18 0.63 6.86 0.18
CA GLY A 18 0.11 7.89 -0.72
C GLY A 18 -1.42 7.97 -0.71
N LYS A 19 -2.12 6.82 -0.61
CA LYS A 19 -3.58 6.80 -0.48
C LYS A 19 -4.05 7.44 0.83
N LEU A 20 -3.38 7.13 1.95
CA LEU A 20 -3.68 7.71 3.26
C LEU A 20 -3.47 9.23 3.27
N LEU A 21 -2.37 9.71 2.67
CA LEU A 21 -2.11 11.14 2.49
C LEU A 21 -3.23 11.84 1.70
N ARG A 22 -3.76 11.20 0.65
CA ARG A 22 -4.90 11.74 -0.13
C ARG A 22 -6.23 11.74 0.63
N MET A 23 -6.31 11.02 1.75
CA MET A 23 -7.47 10.98 2.64
C MET A 23 -7.29 11.88 3.87
N ASP A 24 -6.30 12.80 3.84
CA ASP A 24 -5.91 13.71 4.92
C ASP A 24 -5.37 13.03 6.18
N TYR A 25 -4.81 11.83 6.06
CA TYR A 25 -4.05 11.22 7.15
C TYR A 25 -2.56 11.54 6.98
N ASP A 26 -1.88 11.89 8.07
CA ASP A 26 -0.43 11.99 8.09
C ASP A 26 0.17 10.58 8.09
N ALA A 27 0.68 10.12 6.95
CA ALA A 27 1.15 8.74 6.80
C ALA A 27 2.61 8.63 6.33
N SER A 28 3.33 7.65 6.86
CA SER A 28 4.71 7.34 6.48
C SER A 28 4.92 5.84 6.32
N ALA A 29 5.49 5.44 5.17
CA ALA A 29 5.91 4.07 4.92
C ALA A 29 7.24 3.76 5.64
N THR A 30 7.39 2.55 6.16
CA THR A 30 8.64 2.09 6.76
C THR A 30 9.54 1.46 5.69
N SER A 31 10.79 1.93 5.63
CA SER A 31 11.77 1.45 4.64
C SER A 31 12.27 0.04 4.94
N VAL A 32 12.31 -0.35 6.23
CA VAL A 32 12.98 -1.59 6.66
C VAL A 32 11.98 -2.74 6.82
N GLN A 33 12.25 -3.88 6.20
CA GLN A 33 11.46 -5.11 6.30
C GLN A 33 11.45 -5.74 7.71
N THR A 34 12.36 -5.32 8.60
CA THR A 34 12.47 -5.81 9.98
C THR A 34 11.50 -5.13 10.95
N ARG A 35 10.95 -3.96 10.62
CA ARG A 35 9.87 -3.37 11.41
C ARG A 35 8.59 -4.15 11.10
N ARG A 36 7.94 -4.70 12.13
CA ARG A 36 6.66 -5.43 12.03
C ARG A 36 5.51 -4.62 11.40
N VAL A 37 5.74 -3.35 11.08
CA VAL A 37 4.75 -2.37 10.63
C VAL A 37 5.20 -1.78 9.30
N ASP A 38 4.31 -1.78 8.31
CA ASP A 38 4.62 -1.33 6.95
C ASP A 38 4.33 0.15 6.73
N VAL A 39 3.23 0.65 7.30
CA VAL A 39 2.85 2.08 7.26
C VAL A 39 2.33 2.50 8.63
N LEU A 40 2.77 3.66 9.09
CA LEU A 40 2.21 4.36 10.24
C LEU A 40 1.34 5.51 9.73
N TYR A 41 0.21 5.75 10.39
CA TYR A 41 -0.62 6.90 10.08
C TYR A 41 -1.14 7.58 11.35
N HIS A 42 -1.39 8.87 11.24
CA HIS A 42 -2.06 9.69 12.23
C HIS A 42 -3.29 10.33 11.56
N ASP A 43 -4.42 10.23 12.25
CA ASP A 43 -5.67 10.90 11.89
C ASP A 43 -5.73 12.25 12.62
N PRO A 44 -5.49 13.39 11.94
CA PRO A 44 -5.54 14.69 12.58
C PRO A 44 -6.95 15.08 13.04
N ARG A 45 -8.00 14.44 12.51
CA ARG A 45 -9.40 14.75 12.85
C ARG A 45 -9.79 14.16 14.21
N THR A 46 -9.22 13.00 14.54
CA THR A 46 -9.53 12.26 15.78
C THR A 46 -8.35 12.18 16.74
N GLY A 47 -7.15 12.61 16.33
CA GLY A 47 -5.89 12.47 17.07
C GLY A 47 -5.39 11.03 17.19
N LYS A 48 -6.01 10.08 16.47
CA LYS A 48 -5.69 8.65 16.61
C LYS A 48 -4.51 8.28 15.73
N MET A 49 -3.64 7.42 16.26
CA MET A 49 -2.58 6.79 15.49
C MET A 49 -2.93 5.35 15.17
N GLY A 50 -2.47 4.87 14.02
CA GLY A 50 -2.67 3.49 13.60
C GLY A 50 -1.51 2.92 12.81
N GLN A 51 -1.56 1.62 12.63
CA GLN A 51 -0.53 0.82 11.97
C GLN A 51 -1.20 -0.01 10.88
N VAL A 52 -0.59 -0.06 9.70
CA VAL A 52 -1.08 -0.85 8.57
C VAL A 52 -0.01 -1.85 8.16
N GLN A 53 -0.43 -3.11 8.03
CA GLN A 53 0.34 -4.18 7.42
C GLN A 53 -0.08 -4.29 5.95
N VAL A 54 0.88 -4.23 5.03
CA VAL A 54 0.60 -4.23 3.59
C VAL A 54 0.96 -5.59 2.99
N LYS A 55 0.00 -6.21 2.29
CA LYS A 55 0.22 -7.44 1.52
C LYS A 55 0.06 -7.15 0.03
N SER A 56 1.11 -7.33 -0.75
CA SER A 56 1.11 -7.13 -2.19
C SER A 56 1.11 -8.48 -2.92
N ALA A 57 0.25 -8.62 -3.92
CA ALA A 57 0.15 -9.82 -4.75
C ALA A 57 0.45 -9.46 -6.21
N GLN A 58 1.25 -10.29 -6.89
CA GLN A 58 1.40 -10.22 -8.33
C GLN A 58 0.43 -11.23 -8.94
N GLN A 59 -0.64 -10.76 -9.59
CA GLN A 59 -1.50 -11.65 -10.36
C GLN A 59 -0.70 -12.22 -11.54
N ASN A 60 -0.54 -13.55 -11.56
CA ASN A 60 -0.03 -14.25 -12.72
C ASN A 60 -1.16 -14.28 -13.76
N ASN A 61 -1.06 -13.38 -14.72
CA ASN A 61 -2.07 -13.20 -15.75
C ASN A 61 -2.06 -14.36 -16.76
N LYS A 62 -2.65 -15.50 -16.38
CA LYS A 62 -3.00 -16.56 -17.33
C LYS A 62 -4.47 -16.50 -17.79
N ASN A 63 -5.29 -15.58 -17.26
CA ASN A 63 -6.72 -15.48 -17.59
C ASN A 63 -7.34 -14.08 -17.26
N LEU A 64 -6.78 -12.97 -17.76
CA LEU A 64 -7.55 -11.71 -17.82
C LEU A 64 -8.53 -11.76 -18.99
N LYS A 65 -9.66 -12.47 -18.82
CA LYS A 65 -10.88 -12.13 -19.55
C LYS A 65 -11.61 -11.04 -18.76
N LYS A 66 -11.60 -9.83 -19.34
CA LYS A 66 -12.49 -8.69 -19.11
C LYS A 66 -12.68 -8.26 -17.65
N MET A 67 -11.95 -7.22 -17.25
CA MET A 67 -12.38 -6.39 -16.12
C MET A 67 -12.60 -4.96 -16.66
N ASP A 68 -13.88 -4.58 -16.67
CA ASP A 68 -14.42 -3.31 -17.20
C ASP A 68 -13.97 -2.14 -16.32
N LEU A 69 -13.32 -1.14 -16.92
CA LEU A 69 -12.73 0.02 -16.27
C LEU A 69 -13.78 1.15 -16.13
N ARG A 70 -14.82 0.93 -15.32
CA ARG A 70 -15.91 1.91 -15.11
C ARG A 70 -15.81 2.76 -13.85
N TYR A 71 -14.66 2.82 -13.17
CA TYR A 71 -14.50 3.68 -12.01
C TYR A 71 -13.12 4.35 -11.98
N LEU A 72 -12.88 5.20 -12.98
CA LEU A 72 -11.97 6.34 -12.90
C LEU A 72 -12.80 7.62 -12.96
#